data_AF-A0A968LMW8-F1
#
_entry.id   AF-A0A968LMW8-F1
#
_cell.length_a   1.000
_cell.length_b   1.000
_cell.length_c   1.000
_cell.angle_alpha   90.00
_cell.angle_beta   90.00
_cell.angle_gamma   90.00
#
_symmetry.space_group_name_H-M   'P 1'
#
loop_
_entity.id
_entity.type
_entity.pdbx_description
1 polymer ?
#
loop_
_entity_poly.entity_id
_entity_poly.type
_entity_poly.pdbx_seq_one_letter_code
_entity_poly.pdbx_strand_id
1 'polypeptide(L)'
;MIEPIFTRFEKQFPNIEVRSELGGATSELQNQYLTTALAAKDSSLDVMLIDVVRPAQFVSQGWLEPLDKYLGGDNERRAYLEGYVPGPVQADVVNEKLYALPGTTDTQFLYYRKDLLAK
;
A
#
# COMPACT_ATOMS: atom_id res chain seq x y z
N MET A 1 14.61 -2.58 4.42
CA MET A 1 14.27 -3.28 3.16
C MET A 1 13.83 -2.31 2.06
N ILE A 2 13.20 -1.17 2.39
CA ILE A 2 12.76 -0.17 1.40
C ILE A 2 13.80 0.92 1.08
N GLU A 3 14.76 1.20 1.98
CA GLU A 3 15.81 2.22 1.78
C GLU A 3 16.49 2.23 0.40
N PRO A 4 16.88 1.07 -0.19
CA PRO A 4 17.52 1.09 -1.51
C PRO A 4 16.60 1.61 -2.63
N ILE A 5 15.27 1.52 -2.45
CA ILE A 5 14.27 2.08 -3.36
C ILE A 5 14.26 3.61 -3.23
N PHE A 6 14.28 4.14 -2.00
CA PHE A 6 14.33 5.58 -1.75
C PHE A 6 15.60 6.19 -2.32
N THR A 7 16.77 5.61 -2.06
CA THR A 7 18.04 6.10 -2.61
C THR A 7 18.02 6.15 -4.14
N ARG A 8 17.42 5.15 -4.81
CA ARG A 8 17.29 5.15 -6.27
C ARG A 8 16.33 6.23 -6.75
N PHE A 9 15.21 6.40 -6.06
CA PHE A 9 14.21 7.41 -6.38
C PHE A 9 14.79 8.83 -6.27
N GLU A 10 15.44 9.17 -5.14
CA GLU A 10 16.05 10.48 -4.91
C GLU A 10 17.18 10.76 -5.92
N LYS A 11 17.95 9.74 -6.32
CA LYS A 11 18.95 9.89 -7.39
C LYS A 11 18.32 10.25 -8.74
N GLN A 12 17.14 9.73 -9.04
CA GLN A 12 16.41 10.03 -10.27
C GLN A 12 15.68 11.37 -10.19
N PHE A 13 15.23 11.76 -9.00
CA PHE A 13 14.48 12.98 -8.72
C PHE A 13 15.20 13.81 -7.64
N PRO A 14 16.31 14.50 -7.98
CA PRO A 14 17.20 15.14 -7.00
C PRO A 14 16.57 16.31 -6.22
N ASN A 15 15.40 16.78 -6.63
CA ASN A 15 14.64 17.82 -5.94
C ASN A 15 13.62 17.27 -4.94
N ILE A 16 13.53 15.94 -4.79
CA ILE A 16 12.60 15.28 -3.88
C ILE A 16 13.42 14.49 -2.85
N GLU A 17 13.20 14.78 -1.57
CA GLU A 17 13.74 14.05 -0.44
C GLU A 17 12.65 13.13 0.12
N VAL A 18 12.96 11.86 0.35
CA VAL A 18 12.04 10.89 0.95
C VAL A 18 12.35 10.75 2.43
N ARG A 19 11.38 11.09 3.28
CA ARG A 19 11.45 10.89 4.73
C ARG A 19 10.52 9.78 5.14
N SER A 20 11.06 8.73 5.74
CA SER A 20 10.29 7.60 6.23
C SER A 20 10.04 7.69 7.73
N GLU A 21 8.80 7.44 8.14
CA GLU A 21 8.44 7.27 9.54
C GLU A 21 7.88 5.85 9.78
N LEU A 22 8.17 5.29 10.95
CA LEU A 22 7.65 3.98 11.34
C LEU A 22 6.37 4.14 12.15
N GLY A 23 5.24 3.75 11.58
CA GLY A 23 3.93 3.81 12.25
C GLY A 23 3.66 2.68 13.25
N GLY A 24 4.47 1.62 13.29
CA GLY A 24 4.28 0.49 14.19
C GLY A 24 4.86 -0.82 13.65
N ALA A 25 5.12 -1.78 14.53
CA ALA A 25 5.73 -3.07 14.18
C ALA A 25 4.70 -4.14 13.75
N THR A 26 3.40 -3.87 13.90
CA THR A 26 2.30 -4.75 13.50
C THR A 26 1.26 -3.97 12.70
N SER A 27 0.41 -4.67 11.94
CA SER A 27 -0.70 -4.06 11.20
C SER A 27 -1.62 -3.25 12.12
N GLU A 28 -1.91 -3.72 13.32
CA GLU A 28 -2.75 -3.03 14.29
C GLU A 28 -2.10 -1.75 14.82
N LEU A 29 -0.81 -1.80 15.18
CA LEU A 29 -0.09 -0.63 15.67
C LEU A 29 0.05 0.44 14.58
N GLN A 30 0.39 0.02 13.35
CA GLN A 30 0.44 0.92 12.21
C GLN A 30 -0.93 1.56 11.95
N ASN A 31 -2.00 0.77 11.96
CA ASN A 31 -3.35 1.30 11.78
C ASN A 31 -3.73 2.29 12.89
N GLN A 32 -3.38 2.02 14.14
CA GLN A 32 -3.60 2.94 15.26
C GLN A 32 -2.86 4.26 15.06
N TYR A 33 -1.59 4.21 14.65
CA TYR A 33 -0.81 5.41 14.34
C TYR A 33 -1.46 6.22 13.22
N LEU A 34 -1.76 5.58 12.07
CA LEU A 34 -2.33 6.25 10.91
C LEU A 34 -3.70 6.86 11.24
N THR A 35 -4.59 6.12 11.90
CA THR A 35 -5.91 6.62 12.27
C THR A 35 -5.82 7.83 13.21
N THR A 36 -4.84 7.86 14.13
CA THR A 36 -4.61 8.99 15.02
C THR A 36 -4.14 10.23 14.25
N ALA A 37 -3.11 10.08 13.41
CA ALA A 37 -2.56 11.17 12.61
C ALA A 37 -3.60 11.74 11.62
N LEU A 38 -4.30 10.87 10.89
CA LEU A 38 -5.28 11.26 9.88
C LEU A 38 -6.53 11.90 10.50
N ALA A 39 -7.00 11.40 11.65
CA ALA A 39 -8.10 12.04 12.39
C ALA A 39 -7.72 13.43 12.91
N ALA A 40 -6.45 13.63 13.28
CA ALA A 40 -5.90 14.93 13.66
C ALA A 40 -5.65 15.86 12.46
N LYS A 41 -5.84 15.37 11.22
CA LYS A 41 -5.50 16.06 9.96
C LYS A 41 -4.04 16.48 9.90
N ASP A 42 -3.16 15.63 10.43
CA ASP A 42 -1.72 15.85 10.35
C ASP A 42 -1.28 15.92 8.88
N SER A 43 -0.61 17.02 8.51
CA SER A 43 -0.14 17.27 7.14
C SER A 43 1.30 16.80 6.89
N SER A 44 1.91 16.07 7.83
CA SER A 44 3.25 15.50 7.67
C SER A 44 3.27 14.18 6.88
N LEU A 45 2.11 13.56 6.63
CA LEU A 45 1.99 12.30 5.91
C LEU A 45 1.51 12.53 4.48
N ASP A 46 2.40 12.34 3.50
CA ASP A 46 2.08 12.47 2.07
C ASP A 46 1.70 11.12 1.42
N VAL A 47 2.44 10.07 1.77
CA VAL A 47 2.27 8.71 1.23
C VAL A 47 2.32 7.72 2.39
N MET A 48 1.38 6.78 2.41
CA MET A 48 1.23 5.82 3.49
C MET A 48 1.20 4.39 2.95
N LEU A 49 1.87 3.48 3.67
CA LEU A 49 1.64 2.06 3.50
C LEU A 49 0.44 1.67 4.37
N ILE A 50 -0.58 1.08 3.75
CA ILE A 50 -1.78 0.60 4.44
C ILE A 50 -1.95 -0.90 4.19
N ASP A 51 -2.54 -1.59 5.16
CA ASP A 51 -2.90 -3.01 5.04
C ASP A 51 -4.05 -3.18 4.02
N VAL A 52 -4.01 -4.27 3.24
CA VAL A 52 -4.96 -4.60 2.16
C VAL A 52 -6.42 -4.62 2.61
N VAL A 53 -6.68 -4.82 3.91
CA VAL A 53 -8.06 -4.82 4.46
C VAL A 53 -8.61 -3.42 4.78
N ARG A 54 -7.80 -2.36 4.63
CA ARG A 54 -8.11 -0.99 5.08
C ARG A 54 -8.62 0.00 4.02
N PRO A 55 -8.44 -0.17 2.69
CA PRO A 55 -8.84 0.85 1.70
C PRO A 55 -10.28 1.33 1.87
N ALA A 56 -11.26 0.42 1.94
CA ALA A 56 -12.67 0.80 2.09
C ALA A 56 -12.95 1.62 3.37
N GLN A 57 -12.31 1.26 4.48
CA GLN A 57 -12.41 2.01 5.74
C GLN A 57 -11.86 3.43 5.57
N PHE A 58 -10.67 3.57 4.99
CA PHE A 58 -10.01 4.88 4.88
C PHE A 58 -10.72 5.78 3.86
N VAL A 59 -11.27 5.21 2.78
CA VAL A 59 -12.16 5.91 1.84
C VAL A 59 -13.41 6.43 2.53
N SER A 60 -14.04 5.63 3.40
CA SER A 60 -15.25 6.07 4.13
C SER A 60 -14.99 7.26 5.08
N GLN A 61 -13.74 7.44 5.53
CA GLN A 61 -13.30 8.56 6.36
C GLN A 61 -12.80 9.76 5.53
N GLY A 62 -12.72 9.63 4.20
CA GLY A 62 -12.17 10.66 3.32
C GLY A 62 -10.66 10.84 3.44
N TRP A 63 -9.93 9.80 3.87
CA TRP A 63 -8.47 9.87 4.07
C TRP A 63 -7.65 9.48 2.85
N LEU A 64 -8.25 8.89 1.81
CA LEU A 64 -7.56 8.51 0.58
C LEU A 64 -8.04 9.33 -0.61
N GLU A 65 -7.09 9.75 -1.43
CA GLU A 65 -7.31 10.39 -2.72
C GLU A 65 -7.46 9.32 -3.81
N PRO A 66 -8.46 9.41 -4.72
CA PRO A 66 -8.54 8.53 -5.88
C PRO A 66 -7.33 8.70 -6.80
N LEU A 67 -6.72 7.59 -7.19
CA LEU A 67 -5.53 7.57 -8.01
C LEU A 67 -5.80 7.66 -9.52
N ASP A 68 -7.06 7.48 -9.94
CA ASP A 68 -7.48 7.40 -11.34
C ASP A 68 -6.91 8.53 -12.20
N LYS A 69 -6.94 9.77 -11.70
CA LYS A 69 -6.45 10.95 -12.43
C LYS A 69 -4.94 10.92 -12.72
N TYR A 70 -4.18 10.11 -12.01
CA TYR A 70 -2.72 9.98 -12.18
C TYR A 70 -2.33 8.84 -13.12
N LEU A 71 -3.26 7.94 -13.47
CA LEU A 71 -2.99 6.74 -14.29
C LEU A 71 -3.42 6.87 -15.75
N GLY A 72 -3.90 8.05 -16.17
CA GLY A 72 -4.39 8.29 -17.52
C GLY A 72 -5.82 7.80 -17.72
N GLY A 73 -6.17 7.42 -18.95
CA GLY A 73 -7.46 6.84 -19.26
C GLY A 73 -7.56 5.36 -18.87
N ASP A 74 -8.72 4.75 -19.12
CA ASP A 74 -8.99 3.35 -18.75
C ASP A 74 -8.00 2.35 -19.37
N ASN A 75 -7.47 2.65 -20.56
CA ASN A 75 -6.51 1.77 -21.23
C ASN A 75 -5.13 1.86 -20.59
N GLU A 76 -4.66 3.07 -20.27
CA GLU A 76 -3.39 3.31 -19.58
C GLU A 76 -3.41 2.74 -18.17
N ARG A 77 -4.51 2.96 -17.42
CA ARG A 77 -4.74 2.34 -16.11
C ARG A 77 -4.67 0.83 -16.20
N ARG A 78 -5.34 0.21 -17.18
CA ARG A 78 -5.34 -1.24 -17.35
C ARG A 78 -3.96 -1.79 -17.68
N ALA A 79 -3.24 -1.14 -18.60
CA ALA A 79 -1.88 -1.53 -18.96
C ALA A 79 -0.91 -1.39 -17.77
N TYR A 80 -1.07 -0.33 -16.95
CA TYR A 80 -0.28 -0.14 -15.73
C TYR A 80 -0.52 -1.26 -14.71
N LEU A 81 -1.77 -1.68 -14.55
CA LEU A 81 -2.17 -2.70 -13.58
C LEU A 81 -1.97 -4.15 -14.06
N GLU A 82 -1.62 -4.37 -15.33
CA GLU A 82 -1.47 -5.72 -15.91
C GLU A 82 -0.36 -6.54 -15.22
N GLY A 83 0.68 -5.88 -14.72
CA GLY A 83 1.77 -6.53 -13.99
C GLY A 83 1.45 -6.91 -12.54
N TYR A 84 0.28 -6.54 -12.03
CA TYR A 84 -0.10 -6.76 -10.64
C TYR A 84 -0.89 -8.05 -10.45
N VAL A 85 -0.84 -8.62 -9.24
CA VAL A 85 -1.73 -9.71 -8.84
C VAL A 85 -3.16 -9.16 -8.75
N PRO A 86 -4.17 -9.78 -9.41
CA PRO A 86 -5.52 -9.21 -9.46
C PRO A 86 -6.21 -9.02 -8.11
N GLY A 87 -6.00 -9.94 -7.16
CA GLY A 87 -6.65 -9.91 -5.85
C GLY A 87 -6.35 -8.63 -5.05
N PRO A 88 -5.07 -8.31 -4.79
CA PRO A 88 -4.69 -7.05 -4.14
C PRO A 88 -5.21 -5.79 -4.86
N VAL A 89 -5.14 -5.76 -6.21
CA VAL A 89 -5.66 -4.62 -6.97
C VAL A 89 -7.16 -4.43 -6.74
N GLN A 90 -7.93 -5.51 -6.67
CA GLN A 90 -9.37 -5.42 -6.38
C GLN A 90 -9.65 -4.88 -4.98
N ALA A 91 -8.82 -5.20 -3.98
CA ALA A 91 -8.98 -4.67 -2.63
C ALA A 91 -8.74 -3.16 -2.54
N ASP A 92 -7.92 -2.61 -3.44
CA ASP A 92 -7.64 -1.18 -3.55
C ASP A 92 -8.70 -0.40 -4.34
N VAL A 93 -9.70 -1.10 -4.94
CA VAL A 93 -10.81 -0.48 -5.66
C VAL A 93 -12.04 -0.37 -4.75
N VAL A 94 -12.52 0.86 -4.56
CA VAL A 94 -13.70 1.15 -3.74
C VAL A 94 -14.64 2.02 -4.56
N ASN A 95 -15.91 1.63 -4.69
CA ASN A 95 -16.90 2.34 -5.52
C ASN A 95 -16.37 2.66 -6.93
N GLU A 96 -15.79 1.65 -7.58
CA GLU A 96 -15.23 1.68 -8.95
C GLU A 96 -13.97 2.56 -9.14
N LYS A 97 -13.49 3.23 -8.10
CA LYS A 97 -12.28 4.08 -8.13
C LYS A 97 -11.11 3.38 -7.46
N LEU A 98 -9.90 3.61 -7.96
CA LEU A 98 -8.68 3.07 -7.39
C LEU A 98 -8.15 4.02 -6.32
N TYR A 99 -7.91 3.54 -5.10
CA TYR A 99 -7.45 4.40 -3.99
C TYR A 99 -6.05 4.07 -3.46
N ALA A 100 -5.50 2.92 -3.84
CA ALA A 100 -4.16 2.50 -3.47
C ALA A 100 -3.53 1.66 -4.59
N LEU A 101 -2.23 1.39 -4.47
CA LEU A 101 -1.50 0.48 -5.34
C LEU A 101 -0.82 -0.60 -4.47
N PRO A 102 -0.86 -1.88 -4.87
CA PRO A 102 -0.21 -2.93 -4.09
C PRO A 102 1.31 -2.72 -4.01
N GLY A 103 1.85 -2.50 -2.82
CA GLY A 103 3.30 -2.41 -2.59
C GLY A 103 3.95 -3.77 -2.37
N THR A 104 3.28 -4.64 -1.61
CA THR A 104 3.67 -6.02 -1.34
C THR A 104 2.42 -6.90 -1.32
N THR A 105 2.60 -8.21 -1.45
CA THR A 105 1.52 -9.17 -1.27
C THR A 105 2.04 -10.38 -0.54
N ASP A 106 1.22 -10.88 0.39
CA ASP A 106 1.57 -11.97 1.27
C ASP A 106 0.53 -13.06 1.09
N THR A 107 0.95 -14.31 1.19
CA THR A 107 0.00 -15.43 1.21
C THR A 107 0.47 -16.48 2.20
N GLN A 108 -0.48 -17.24 2.72
CA GLN A 108 -0.22 -18.26 3.71
C GLN A 108 0.24 -19.54 3.03
N PHE A 109 1.31 -20.12 3.56
CA PHE A 109 1.83 -21.41 3.12
C PHE A 109 1.94 -22.35 4.30
N LEU A 110 1.61 -23.63 4.07
CA LEU A 110 1.88 -24.69 5.03
C LEU A 110 3.32 -25.17 4.88
N TYR A 111 4.15 -24.85 5.86
CA TYR A 111 5.47 -25.45 6.00
C TYR A 111 5.38 -26.68 6.91
N TYR A 112 5.93 -27.82 6.47
CA TYR A 112 5.88 -29.06 7.25
C TYR A 112 7.19 -29.86 7.15
N ARG A 113 7.44 -30.68 8.17
CA ARG A 113 8.58 -31.60 8.24
C ARG A 113 8.27 -32.90 7.50
N LYS A 114 8.86 -33.08 6.31
CA LYS A 114 8.64 -34.26 5.47
C LYS A 114 8.98 -35.58 6.16
N ASP A 115 10.03 -35.61 6.98
CA ASP A 115 10.48 -36.79 7.73
C ASP A 115 9.55 -37.18 8.88
N LEU A 116 8.79 -36.22 9.43
CA LEU A 116 7.77 -36.50 10.43
C LEU A 116 6.44 -36.92 9.78
N LEU A 117 6.14 -36.44 8.57
CA LEU A 117 4.92 -36.81 7.84
C LEU A 117 4.99 -38.23 7.24
N ALA A 118 6.18 -38.71 6.90
CA ALA A 118 6.36 -40.03 6.30
C ALA A 118 6.32 -41.21 7.30
N LYS A 119 6.07 -40.94 8.59
CA LYS A 119 5.90 -41.93 9.67
C LYS A 119 4.43 -42.13 9.98
#